data_AF-A0A7W7HUE3-F1
#
_entry.id   AF-A0A7W7HUE3-F1
#
_cell.length_a   1.000
_cell.length_b   1.000
_cell.length_c   1.000
_cell.angle_alpha   90.00
_cell.angle_beta   90.00
_cell.angle_gamma   90.00
#
_symmetry.space_group_name_H-M   'P 1'
#
loop_
_entity.id
_entity.type
_entity.pdbx_description
1 polymer ?
#
loop_
_entity_poly.entity_id
_entity_poly.type
_entity_poly.pdbx_seq_one_letter_code
_entity_poly.pdbx_strand_id
1 'polypeptide(L)'
;MTEQPRFTPPSEYVPQHPQAYHFQHAPEQPQYLGFGGAPAPAPKKSRKVPIIVGAAVFGMLLVGGVATASVSLAGEELLSVATHRSSFEDVQASCDPSRSGTSIADNGKTLLVDTTGEEDYSGVSYDAQKCILDALKMPTAVQTHIGETRALDGRQQDSWEGFTASWTYHPDDGCDMIIQTD
;
A
#
# COMPACT_ATOMS: atom_id res chain seq x y z
N MET A 1 5.00 -33.44 -69.22
CA MET A 1 6.21 -32.66 -68.87
C MET A 1 5.70 -31.38 -68.25
N THR A 2 5.68 -31.32 -66.92
CA THR A 2 5.01 -30.25 -66.17
C THR A 2 6.09 -29.35 -65.60
N GLU A 3 6.22 -28.13 -66.12
CA GLU A 3 7.15 -27.12 -65.59
C GLU A 3 6.71 -26.71 -64.18
N GLN A 4 7.62 -26.84 -63.21
CA GLN A 4 7.45 -26.27 -61.89
C GLN A 4 7.77 -24.76 -61.93
N PRO A 5 6.97 -23.90 -61.28
CA PRO A 5 7.28 -22.49 -61.17
C PRO A 5 8.52 -22.28 -60.29
N ARG A 6 9.48 -21.48 -60.78
CA ARG A 6 10.68 -21.12 -60.03
C ARG A 6 10.28 -20.18 -58.87
N PHE A 7 10.61 -20.59 -57.65
CA PHE A 7 10.50 -19.76 -56.46
C PHE A 7 11.65 -18.76 -56.43
N THR A 8 11.35 -17.47 -56.54
CA THR A 8 12.29 -16.39 -56.25
C THR A 8 12.21 -16.05 -54.77
N PRO A 9 13.29 -16.21 -53.98
CA PRO A 9 13.27 -15.78 -52.58
C PRO A 9 13.12 -14.25 -52.51
N PRO A 10 12.45 -13.71 -51.48
CA PRO A 10 12.40 -12.27 -51.27
C PRO A 10 13.81 -11.74 -50.98
N SER A 11 14.09 -10.54 -51.50
CA SER A 11 15.34 -9.80 -51.29
C SER A 11 15.72 -9.78 -49.81
N GLU A 12 16.96 -10.17 -49.51
CA GLU A 12 17.55 -10.10 -48.17
C GLU A 12 17.32 -8.70 -47.58
N TYR A 13 16.79 -8.66 -46.35
CA TYR A 13 16.71 -7.45 -45.56
C TYR A 13 18.13 -7.06 -45.14
N VAL A 14 18.71 -6.06 -45.81
CA VAL A 14 19.96 -5.43 -45.40
C VAL A 14 19.64 -4.46 -44.26
N PRO A 15 20.13 -4.68 -43.03
CA PRO A 15 19.91 -3.74 -41.94
C PRO A 15 20.58 -2.42 -42.29
N GLN A 16 19.80 -1.34 -42.39
CA GLN A 16 20.37 -0.01 -42.51
C GLN A 16 21.17 0.30 -41.24
N HIS A 17 22.44 0.64 -41.44
CA HIS A 17 23.40 1.00 -40.42
C HIS A 17 22.76 1.94 -39.37
N PRO A 18 22.90 1.71 -38.05
CA PRO A 18 22.38 2.63 -37.05
C PRO A 18 23.04 3.99 -37.26
N GLN A 19 22.23 5.01 -37.54
CA GLN A 19 22.67 6.40 -37.48
C GLN A 19 23.05 6.66 -36.01
N ALA A 20 24.30 7.04 -35.76
CA ALA A 20 24.72 7.49 -34.45
C ALA A 20 23.93 8.76 -34.10
N TYR A 21 23.01 8.66 -33.14
CA TYR A 21 22.24 9.80 -32.65
C TYR A 21 23.21 10.79 -32.01
N HIS A 22 23.47 11.89 -32.71
CA HIS A 22 24.29 12.98 -32.19
C HIS A 22 23.41 13.78 -31.21
N PHE A 23 23.54 13.51 -29.91
CA PHE A 23 22.93 14.33 -28.87
C PHE A 23 23.63 15.69 -28.83
N GLN A 24 23.15 16.65 -29.64
CA GLN A 24 23.76 17.97 -29.72
C GLN A 24 23.34 18.93 -28.61
N HIS A 25 22.31 18.61 -27.82
CA HIS A 25 21.91 19.42 -26.68
C HIS A 25 21.43 18.54 -25.53
N ALA A 26 22.22 18.49 -24.45
CA ALA A 26 21.75 17.99 -23.17
C ALA A 26 20.68 18.97 -22.64
N PRO A 27 19.51 18.51 -22.17
CA PRO A 27 18.57 19.40 -21.50
C PRO A 27 19.25 19.95 -20.23
N GLU A 28 19.25 21.27 -20.09
CA GLU A 28 19.70 21.93 -18.87
C GLU A 28 18.93 21.36 -17.67
N GLN A 29 19.66 20.82 -16.70
CA GLN A 29 19.06 20.33 -15.47
C GLN A 29 18.38 21.50 -14.75
N PRO A 30 17.10 21.38 -14.34
CA PRO A 30 16.48 22.38 -13.48
C PRO A 30 17.30 22.49 -12.20
N GLN A 31 17.77 23.70 -11.92
CA GLN A 31 18.51 24.00 -10.71
C GLN A 31 17.53 23.87 -9.54
N TYR A 32 17.61 22.75 -8.82
CA TYR A 32 16.87 22.56 -7.58
C TYR A 32 17.35 23.61 -6.57
N LEU A 33 16.57 24.69 -6.44
CA LEU A 33 16.71 25.66 -5.36
C LEU A 33 16.53 24.91 -4.05
N GLY A 34 17.59 24.88 -3.25
CA GLY A 34 17.62 24.23 -1.95
C GLY A 34 16.49 24.72 -1.06
N PHE A 35 15.55 23.82 -0.77
CA PHE A 35 14.62 24.02 0.32
C PHE A 35 15.40 23.88 1.63
N GLY A 36 15.65 25.02 2.26
CA GLY A 36 16.18 25.11 3.62
C GLY A 36 15.37 24.27 4.59
N GLY A 37 16.07 23.61 5.50
CA GLY A 37 15.50 22.68 6.46
C GLY A 37 14.34 23.27 7.25
N ALA A 38 13.26 22.51 7.34
CA ALA A 38 12.20 22.78 8.29
C ALA A 38 12.77 22.66 9.73
N PRO A 39 12.45 23.59 10.64
CA PRO A 39 12.86 23.49 12.03
C PRO A 39 12.19 22.27 12.70
N ALA A 40 12.98 21.54 13.50
CA ALA A 40 12.54 20.37 14.23
C ALA A 40 11.32 20.66 15.13
N PRO A 41 10.31 19.77 15.19
CA PRO A 41 9.19 19.94 16.11
C PRO A 41 9.66 19.83 17.57
N ALA A 42 9.26 20.81 18.39
CA ALA A 42 9.58 20.87 19.81
C ALA A 42 9.00 19.67 20.61
N PRO A 43 9.69 19.18 21.66
CA PRO A 43 9.23 18.04 22.44
C PRO A 43 7.97 18.38 23.27
N LYS A 44 6.88 17.65 23.03
CA LYS A 44 5.65 17.75 23.85
C LYS A 44 5.83 17.04 25.20
N LYS A 45 5.85 17.81 26.29
CA LYS A 45 5.96 17.33 27.67
C LYS A 45 4.70 16.57 28.07
N SER A 46 4.81 15.25 28.30
CA SER A 46 3.69 14.43 28.77
C SER A 46 3.40 14.69 30.25
N ARG A 47 2.14 14.99 30.57
CA ARG A 47 1.66 15.18 31.94
C ARG A 47 1.16 13.83 32.45
N LYS A 48 1.91 13.19 33.35
CA LYS A 48 1.46 11.97 34.04
C LYS A 48 0.35 12.34 35.03
N VAL A 49 -0.83 11.75 34.87
CA VAL A 49 -1.95 11.87 35.82
C VAL A 49 -1.91 10.65 36.74
N PRO A 50 -1.91 10.82 38.09
CA PRO A 50 -1.94 9.69 39.00
C PRO A 50 -3.34 9.07 39.03
N ILE A 51 -3.40 7.76 38.83
CA ILE A 51 -4.61 6.94 39.04
C ILE A 51 -4.81 6.79 40.55
N ILE A 52 -5.88 7.39 41.07
CA ILE A 52 -6.30 7.18 42.46
C ILE A 52 -7.09 5.87 42.51
N VAL A 53 -6.48 4.83 43.04
CA VAL A 53 -7.15 3.56 43.38
C VAL A 53 -7.97 3.78 44.64
N GLY A 54 -9.28 3.97 44.48
CA GLY A 54 -10.25 4.06 45.57
C GLY A 54 -10.93 2.72 45.80
N ALA A 55 -10.37 1.89 46.68
CA ALA A 55 -11.08 0.74 47.24
C ALA A 55 -12.02 1.23 48.35
N ALA A 56 -13.32 1.04 48.19
CA ALA A 56 -14.30 1.18 49.27
C ALA A 56 -15.25 -0.01 49.23
N VAL A 57 -14.87 -1.05 49.97
CA VAL A 57 -15.75 -2.14 50.41
C VAL A 57 -16.63 -1.58 51.52
N PHE A 58 -17.94 -1.46 51.31
CA PHE A 58 -18.87 -1.28 52.43
C PHE A 58 -20.27 -1.83 52.10
N GLY A 59 -20.70 -2.77 52.96
CA GLY A 59 -22.10 -2.85 53.38
C GLY A 59 -23.03 -3.74 52.58
N MET A 60 -23.00 -5.04 52.88
CA MET A 60 -24.16 -5.92 52.70
C MET A 60 -25.25 -5.51 53.68
N LEU A 61 -26.42 -5.07 53.19
CA LEU A 61 -27.69 -5.10 53.92
C LEU A 61 -28.82 -5.42 52.93
N LEU A 62 -29.50 -6.53 53.20
CA LEU A 62 -30.64 -7.04 52.44
C LEU A 62 -31.93 -6.28 52.80
N VAL A 63 -32.88 -6.31 51.85
CA VAL A 63 -34.36 -6.24 51.97
C VAL A 63 -35.02 -5.03 51.29
N GLY A 64 -35.61 -5.31 50.11
CA GLY A 64 -37.01 -5.00 49.78
C GLY A 64 -37.39 -3.61 49.25
N GLY A 65 -37.90 -3.56 48.01
CA GLY A 65 -38.81 -2.50 47.55
C GLY A 65 -38.58 -2.01 46.11
N VAL A 66 -39.45 -2.40 45.18
CA VAL A 66 -39.51 -1.85 43.81
C VAL A 66 -40.07 -0.42 43.86
N ALA A 67 -39.32 0.55 43.33
CA ALA A 67 -39.85 1.84 42.90
C ALA A 67 -39.14 2.23 41.59
N THR A 68 -39.86 2.11 40.49
CA THR A 68 -39.43 2.55 39.16
C THR A 68 -39.35 4.08 39.11
N ALA A 69 -38.16 4.64 38.93
CA ALA A 69 -37.96 6.05 38.69
C ALA A 69 -37.12 6.25 37.41
N SER A 70 -37.83 6.66 36.35
CA SER A 70 -37.40 7.27 35.08
C SER A 70 -35.93 7.11 34.66
N VAL A 71 -35.72 6.26 33.65
CA VAL A 71 -34.49 6.27 32.84
C VAL A 71 -34.45 7.56 32.03
N SER A 72 -33.52 8.46 32.35
CA SER A 72 -33.22 9.62 31.50
C SER A 72 -32.50 9.13 30.24
N LEU A 73 -33.23 8.95 29.13
CA LEU A 73 -32.64 8.82 27.80
C LEU A 73 -32.25 10.20 27.29
N ALA A 74 -30.96 10.55 27.41
CA ALA A 74 -30.32 11.57 26.58
C ALA A 74 -28.80 11.40 26.63
N GLY A 75 -28.34 10.19 26.29
CA GLY A 75 -26.97 10.01 25.83
C GLY A 75 -26.99 10.20 24.33
N GLU A 76 -26.67 11.39 23.84
CA GLU A 76 -26.21 11.53 22.47
C GLU A 76 -24.82 10.89 22.41
N GLU A 77 -24.80 9.59 22.11
CA GLU A 77 -23.60 8.92 21.63
C GLU A 77 -23.27 9.57 20.30
N LEU A 78 -22.49 10.66 20.33
CA LEU A 78 -21.75 11.14 19.19
C LEU A 78 -20.81 9.99 18.82
N LEU A 79 -21.27 9.14 17.91
CA LEU A 79 -20.49 8.06 17.34
C LEU A 79 -19.31 8.73 16.65
N SER A 80 -18.19 8.83 17.38
CA SER A 80 -16.90 9.03 16.76
C SER A 80 -16.72 7.83 15.85
N VAL A 81 -17.06 8.02 14.57
CA VAL A 81 -16.59 7.14 13.50
C VAL A 81 -15.10 7.40 13.43
N ALA A 82 -14.36 6.86 14.41
CA ALA A 82 -12.96 6.61 14.25
C ALA A 82 -12.90 5.63 13.08
N THR A 83 -12.57 6.14 11.91
CA THR A 83 -12.34 5.34 10.72
C THR A 83 -11.30 4.31 11.10
N HIS A 84 -11.74 3.09 11.42
CA HIS A 84 -10.83 2.01 11.75
C HIS A 84 -10.12 1.66 10.45
N ARG A 85 -8.85 2.05 10.39
CA ARG A 85 -7.92 1.64 9.34
C ARG A 85 -7.36 0.30 9.78
N SER A 86 -7.47 -0.69 8.90
CA SER A 86 -6.90 -2.01 9.16
C SER A 86 -5.39 -1.89 9.38
N SER A 87 -4.87 -2.52 10.43
CA SER A 87 -3.43 -2.63 10.62
C SER A 87 -2.83 -3.54 9.54
N PHE A 88 -1.52 -3.41 9.25
CA PHE A 88 -0.88 -4.31 8.30
C PHE A 88 -0.89 -5.76 8.78
N GLU A 89 -0.86 -5.99 10.10
CA GLU A 89 -0.99 -7.30 10.71
C GLU A 89 -2.36 -7.93 10.41
N ASP A 90 -3.45 -7.17 10.55
CA ASP A 90 -4.80 -7.64 10.25
C ASP A 90 -4.98 -7.92 8.76
N VAL A 91 -4.47 -7.03 7.90
CA VAL A 91 -4.53 -7.18 6.45
C VAL A 91 -3.75 -8.42 6.01
N GLN A 92 -2.52 -8.61 6.49
CA GLN A 92 -1.72 -9.79 6.19
C GLN A 92 -2.41 -11.07 6.68
N ALA A 93 -2.91 -11.08 7.92
CA ALA A 93 -3.59 -12.26 8.47
C ALA A 93 -4.84 -12.65 7.67
N SER A 94 -5.55 -11.67 7.11
CA SER A 94 -6.76 -11.89 6.32
C SER A 94 -6.47 -12.28 4.87
N CYS A 95 -5.51 -11.63 4.21
CA CYS A 95 -5.30 -11.73 2.76
C CYS A 95 -4.15 -12.67 2.35
N ASP A 96 -3.16 -12.87 3.22
CA ASP A 96 -2.04 -13.82 3.01
C ASP A 96 -1.74 -14.58 4.31
N PRO A 97 -2.66 -15.43 4.79
CA PRO A 97 -2.49 -16.17 6.05
C PRO A 97 -1.27 -17.10 6.03
N SER A 98 -0.84 -17.54 4.85
CA SER A 98 0.37 -18.34 4.62
C SER A 98 1.67 -17.54 4.71
N ARG A 99 1.62 -16.20 4.64
CA ARG A 99 2.79 -15.31 4.59
C ARG A 99 3.71 -15.67 3.42
N SER A 100 3.10 -15.94 2.28
CA SER A 100 3.74 -16.43 1.06
C SER A 100 4.37 -15.32 0.22
N GLY A 101 3.85 -14.09 0.34
CA GLY A 101 4.34 -12.93 -0.40
C GLY A 101 4.16 -11.63 0.34
N THR A 102 4.00 -11.68 1.66
CA THR A 102 3.87 -10.47 2.47
C THR A 102 4.81 -10.51 3.66
N SER A 103 5.38 -9.36 3.99
CA SER A 103 6.21 -9.17 5.17
C SER A 103 5.95 -7.82 5.80
N ILE A 104 5.99 -7.77 7.14
CA ILE A 104 5.80 -6.53 7.89
C ILE A 104 7.13 -6.11 8.49
N ALA A 105 7.51 -4.86 8.23
CA ALA A 105 8.75 -4.25 8.67
C ALA A 105 8.50 -2.98 9.48
N ASP A 106 9.58 -2.37 9.96
CA ASP A 106 9.58 -1.05 10.60
C ASP A 106 8.61 -0.89 11.77
N ASN A 107 8.49 -1.95 12.59
CA ASN A 107 7.58 -2.02 13.73
C ASN A 107 6.09 -1.84 13.35
N GLY A 108 5.66 -2.51 12.28
CA GLY A 108 4.26 -2.49 11.82
C GLY A 108 3.93 -1.34 10.89
N LYS A 109 4.92 -0.56 10.44
CA LYS A 109 4.72 0.65 9.64
C LYS A 109 4.98 0.48 8.15
N THR A 110 5.51 -0.67 7.75
CA THR A 110 5.79 -1.00 6.36
C THR A 110 5.24 -2.39 6.06
N LEU A 111 4.42 -2.50 5.02
CA LEU A 111 4.00 -3.77 4.41
C LEU A 111 4.73 -3.93 3.08
N LEU A 112 5.51 -5.00 2.98
CA LEU A 112 6.10 -5.47 1.74
C LEU A 112 5.15 -6.49 1.12
N VAL A 113 4.85 -6.33 -0.16
CA VAL A 113 4.02 -7.25 -0.93
C VAL A 113 4.79 -7.66 -2.17
N ASP A 114 4.90 -8.95 -2.38
CA ASP A 114 5.50 -9.61 -3.53
C ASP A 114 4.42 -10.50 -4.15
N THR A 115 4.32 -10.51 -5.48
CA THR A 115 3.30 -11.27 -6.20
C THR A 115 3.94 -12.18 -7.22
N THR A 116 3.30 -13.32 -7.48
CA THR A 116 3.75 -14.24 -8.54
C THR A 116 3.79 -13.58 -9.93
N GLY A 117 4.81 -13.89 -10.72
CA GLY A 117 4.91 -13.61 -12.15
C GLY A 117 4.85 -14.87 -13.02
N GLU A 118 5.22 -14.75 -14.29
CA GLU A 118 5.24 -15.86 -15.26
C GLU A 118 6.38 -16.85 -15.00
N GLU A 119 7.51 -16.37 -14.49
CA GLU A 119 8.71 -17.17 -14.16
C GLU A 119 9.00 -17.23 -12.65
N ASP A 120 8.50 -16.28 -11.85
CA ASP A 120 8.53 -16.32 -10.39
C ASP A 120 7.20 -16.81 -9.81
N TYR A 121 7.24 -17.98 -9.18
CA TYR A 121 6.07 -18.59 -8.54
C TYR A 121 6.00 -18.35 -7.02
N SER A 122 6.89 -17.51 -6.49
CA SER A 122 6.83 -17.03 -5.12
C SER A 122 5.99 -15.75 -5.03
N GLY A 123 5.50 -15.42 -3.83
CA GLY A 123 4.62 -14.28 -3.64
C GLY A 123 3.13 -14.63 -3.50
N VAL A 124 2.31 -13.60 -3.37
CA VAL A 124 0.84 -13.73 -3.31
C VAL A 124 0.25 -13.78 -4.71
N SER A 125 -0.96 -14.34 -4.83
CA SER A 125 -1.74 -14.26 -6.07
C SER A 125 -2.27 -12.84 -6.31
N TYR A 126 -2.69 -12.57 -7.54
CA TYR A 126 -3.40 -11.32 -7.88
C TYR A 126 -4.63 -11.07 -7.00
N ASP A 127 -5.42 -12.10 -6.68
CA ASP A 127 -6.60 -11.97 -5.83
C ASP A 127 -6.23 -11.60 -4.38
N ALA A 128 -5.12 -12.14 -3.87
CA ALA A 128 -4.60 -11.80 -2.55
C ALA A 128 -4.00 -10.38 -2.53
N GLN A 129 -3.28 -9.98 -3.58
CA GLN A 129 -2.86 -8.57 -3.76
C GLN A 129 -4.09 -7.66 -3.75
N LYS A 130 -5.12 -7.96 -4.54
CA LYS A 130 -6.36 -7.18 -4.57
C LYS A 130 -7.03 -7.09 -3.19
N CYS A 131 -7.10 -8.20 -2.45
CA CYS A 131 -7.59 -8.22 -1.07
C CYS A 131 -6.83 -7.21 -0.19
N ILE A 132 -5.49 -7.19 -0.27
CA ILE A 132 -4.64 -6.25 0.48
C ILE A 132 -4.98 -4.81 0.10
N LEU A 133 -5.02 -4.48 -1.19
CA LEU A 133 -5.27 -3.12 -1.66
C LEU A 133 -6.67 -2.62 -1.28
N ASP A 134 -7.68 -3.48 -1.36
CA ASP A 134 -9.05 -3.15 -0.97
C ASP A 134 -9.18 -2.99 0.57
N ALA A 135 -8.52 -3.83 1.36
CA ALA A 135 -8.51 -3.72 2.82
C ALA A 135 -7.84 -2.43 3.31
N LEU A 136 -6.85 -1.94 2.56
CA LEU A 136 -6.19 -0.64 2.77
C LEU A 136 -6.95 0.54 2.14
N LYS A 137 -8.15 0.29 1.60
CA LYS A 137 -9.02 1.29 0.97
C LYS A 137 -8.33 2.08 -0.14
N MET A 138 -7.46 1.41 -0.91
CA MET A 138 -6.76 2.04 -2.01
C MET A 138 -7.75 2.56 -3.07
N PRO A 139 -7.70 3.85 -3.45
CA PRO A 139 -8.58 4.41 -4.47
C PRO A 139 -8.43 3.70 -5.82
N THR A 140 -9.53 3.60 -6.58
CA THR A 140 -9.53 3.02 -7.93
C THR A 140 -8.50 3.65 -8.87
N ALA A 141 -8.22 4.96 -8.72
CA ALA A 141 -7.18 5.63 -9.51
C ALA A 141 -5.79 5.02 -9.27
N VAL A 142 -5.43 4.74 -8.01
CA VAL A 142 -4.15 4.11 -7.65
C VAL A 142 -4.13 2.64 -8.07
N GLN A 143 -5.23 1.90 -7.89
CA GLN A 143 -5.34 0.52 -8.39
C GLN A 143 -5.16 0.45 -9.92
N THR A 144 -5.72 1.41 -10.64
CA THR A 144 -5.59 1.50 -12.11
C THR A 144 -4.16 1.83 -12.50
N HIS A 145 -3.51 2.77 -11.81
CA HIS A 145 -2.11 3.11 -12.05
C HIS A 145 -1.19 1.89 -11.86
N ILE A 146 -1.40 1.09 -10.80
CA ILE A 146 -0.69 -0.18 -10.61
C ILE A 146 -0.95 -1.13 -11.78
N GLY A 147 -2.22 -1.34 -12.15
CA GLY A 147 -2.61 -2.26 -13.24
C GLY A 147 -2.14 -1.85 -14.64
N GLU A 148 -1.87 -0.57 -14.87
CA GLU A 148 -1.33 -0.05 -16.14
C GLU A 148 0.20 0.06 -16.16
N THR A 149 0.87 -0.18 -15.02
CA THR A 149 2.33 -0.12 -14.92
C THR A 149 2.97 -1.23 -15.74
N ARG A 150 3.91 -0.86 -16.62
CA ARG A 150 4.69 -1.81 -17.43
C ARG A 150 6.12 -1.91 -16.90
N ALA A 151 6.82 -2.98 -17.28
CA ALA A 151 8.21 -3.21 -16.92
C ALA A 151 9.15 -2.02 -17.22
N LEU A 152 8.92 -1.34 -18.33
CA LEU A 152 9.77 -0.22 -18.77
C LEU A 152 9.49 1.09 -18.04
N ASP A 153 8.40 1.17 -17.28
CA ASP A 153 8.04 2.39 -16.56
C ASP A 153 8.90 2.56 -15.29
N GLY A 154 9.53 1.47 -14.81
CA GLY A 154 10.37 1.48 -13.61
C GLY A 154 9.55 1.63 -12.33
N ARG A 155 10.19 2.12 -11.25
CA ARG A 155 9.52 2.28 -9.96
C ARG A 155 8.50 3.42 -10.01
N GLN A 156 7.23 3.07 -9.78
CA GLN A 156 6.13 4.01 -9.64
C GLN A 156 5.85 4.27 -8.15
N GLN A 157 5.06 5.32 -7.89
CA GLN A 157 4.62 5.67 -6.54
C GLN A 157 3.27 6.39 -6.55
N ASP A 158 2.51 6.23 -5.47
CA ASP A 158 1.29 6.97 -5.20
C ASP A 158 1.04 7.07 -3.69
N SER A 159 0.13 7.95 -3.30
CA SER A 159 -0.28 8.10 -1.89
C SER A 159 -1.78 8.25 -1.77
N TRP A 160 -2.34 7.73 -0.69
CA TRP A 160 -3.76 7.87 -0.34
C TRP A 160 -3.92 7.75 1.17
N GLU A 161 -4.91 8.44 1.73
CA GLU A 161 -5.39 8.33 3.12
C GLU A 161 -4.37 7.76 4.14
N GLY A 162 -3.25 8.44 4.41
CA GLY A 162 -2.28 8.02 5.43
C GLY A 162 -1.35 6.87 5.02
N PHE A 163 -1.30 6.54 3.73
CA PHE A 163 -0.42 5.56 3.13
C PHE A 163 0.33 6.14 1.93
N THR A 164 1.56 5.70 1.78
CA THR A 164 2.36 5.87 0.56
C THR A 164 2.77 4.50 0.05
N ALA A 165 2.56 4.23 -1.23
CA ALA A 165 3.05 3.02 -1.88
C ALA A 165 4.06 3.35 -2.97
N SER A 166 5.05 2.46 -3.14
CA SER A 166 5.90 2.43 -4.32
C SER A 166 6.01 1.00 -4.84
N TRP A 167 5.98 0.84 -6.16
CA TRP A 167 6.00 -0.50 -6.76
C TRP A 167 6.82 -0.56 -8.04
N THR A 168 7.26 -1.76 -8.37
CA THR A 168 7.78 -2.15 -9.68
C THR A 168 6.91 -3.29 -10.23
N TYR A 169 6.97 -3.50 -11.53
CA TYR A 169 6.30 -4.63 -12.18
C TYR A 169 7.21 -5.21 -13.25
N HIS A 170 7.24 -6.53 -13.38
CA HIS A 170 7.74 -7.25 -14.54
C HIS A 170 6.80 -8.44 -14.80
N PRO A 171 6.49 -8.82 -16.05
CA PRO A 171 5.69 -10.03 -16.30
C PRO A 171 6.27 -11.28 -15.66
N ASP A 172 7.60 -11.46 -15.74
CA ASP A 172 8.28 -12.65 -15.23
C ASP A 172 8.32 -12.70 -13.70
N ASP A 173 8.58 -11.56 -13.04
CA ASP A 173 8.79 -11.48 -11.58
C ASP A 173 7.51 -11.10 -10.81
N GLY A 174 6.49 -10.55 -11.49
CA GLY A 174 5.30 -9.99 -10.87
C GLY A 174 5.47 -8.54 -10.40
N CYS A 175 4.73 -8.16 -9.35
CA CYS A 175 4.67 -6.82 -8.79
C CYS A 175 5.20 -6.77 -7.36
N ASP A 176 6.30 -6.04 -7.18
CA ASP A 176 6.89 -5.76 -5.87
C ASP A 176 6.42 -4.42 -5.34
N MET A 177 5.79 -4.41 -4.17
CA MET A 177 5.25 -3.21 -3.53
C MET A 177 5.84 -2.99 -2.14
N ILE A 178 6.07 -1.71 -1.83
CA ILE A 178 6.37 -1.22 -0.48
C ILE A 178 5.25 -0.24 -0.12
N ILE A 179 4.50 -0.53 0.94
CA ILE A 179 3.42 0.32 1.43
C ILE A 179 3.76 0.77 2.85
N GLN A 180 3.75 2.08 3.10
CA GLN A 180 4.13 2.67 4.37
C GLN A 180 2.99 3.52 4.93
N THR A 181 2.83 3.52 6.25
CA THR A 181 1.97 4.52 6.92
C THR A 181 2.72 5.85 7.06
N ASP A 182 2.02 6.97 6.86
CA ASP A 182 2.57 8.33 7.06
C ASP A 182 3.05 8.62 8.51
#